data_AF-A0A132NKF7-F1
#
_entry.id   AF-A0A132NKF7-F1
#
_cell.length_a   1.000
_cell.length_b   1.000
_cell.length_c   1.000
_cell.angle_alpha   90.00
_cell.angle_beta   90.00
_cell.angle_gamma   90.00
#
_symmetry.space_group_name_H-M   'P 1'
#
loop_
_entity.id
_entity.type
_entity.pdbx_description
1 polymer ?
#
loop_
_entity_poly.entity_id
_entity_poly.type
_entity_poly.pdbx_seq_one_letter_code
_entity_poly.pdbx_strand_id
1 'polypeptide(L)' 'MADTVETPVQTDEVVEAYTTETPEASAEARVSAIVPAAATGRRKEAIARVRLVPGSGQWKINGRSL' A
#
# COMPACT_ATOMS: atom_id res chain seq x y z
N MET A 1 16.76 -41.46 63.77
CA MET A 1 16.18 -41.28 62.43
C MET A 1 16.24 -39.79 62.16
N ALA A 2 17.16 -39.37 61.30
CA ALA A 2 17.29 -37.98 60.87
C ALA A 2 16.62 -37.89 59.51
N ASP A 3 15.51 -37.17 59.44
CA ASP A 3 14.70 -37.05 58.22
C ASP A 3 15.16 -35.83 57.41
N THR A 4 15.66 -36.16 56.23
CA THR A 4 15.54 -35.53 54.91
C THR A 4 15.12 -34.05 54.80
N VAL A 5 16.05 -33.28 54.21
CA VAL A 5 15.95 -32.03 53.43
C VAL A 5 14.54 -31.56 53.04
N GLU A 6 14.21 -30.34 53.44
CA GLU A 6 13.23 -29.48 52.76
C GLU A 6 13.93 -28.19 52.29
N THR A 7 14.26 -28.13 51.00
CA THR A 7 14.57 -26.87 50.31
C THR A 7 13.27 -26.26 49.79
N PRO A 8 12.87 -25.05 50.23
CA PRO A 8 11.85 -24.30 49.50
C PRO A 8 12.51 -23.70 48.26
N VAL A 9 12.48 -24.43 47.14
CA VAL A 9 12.68 -23.84 45.82
C VAL A 9 11.34 -23.26 45.40
N GLN A 10 11.01 -22.07 45.91
CA GLN A 10 9.82 -21.36 45.48
C GLN A 10 10.20 -20.40 44.36
N THR A 11 10.17 -20.99 43.16
CA THR A 11 9.73 -20.44 41.88
C THR A 11 10.16 -19.00 41.59
N ASP A 12 11.19 -18.91 40.75
CA ASP A 12 11.44 -17.91 39.72
C ASP A 12 10.58 -16.63 39.78
N GLU A 13 11.27 -15.51 40.04
CA GLU A 13 10.95 -14.25 39.38
C GLU A 13 10.85 -14.49 37.86
N VAL A 14 9.64 -14.65 37.35
CA VAL A 14 9.33 -14.21 36.01
C VAL A 14 8.03 -13.43 36.11
N VAL A 15 8.18 -12.12 36.29
CA VAL A 15 7.12 -11.18 35.89
C VAL A 15 7.04 -11.34 34.38
N GLU A 16 6.18 -12.25 33.90
CA GLU A 16 5.87 -12.41 32.49
C GLU A 16 5.20 -11.10 32.05
N ALA A 17 6.01 -10.18 31.52
CA ALA A 17 5.52 -8.95 30.93
C ALA A 17 4.76 -9.32 29.66
N TYR A 18 3.46 -9.57 29.80
CA TYR A 18 2.54 -9.73 28.68
C TYR A 18 2.34 -8.37 28.02
N THR A 19 3.25 -7.98 27.12
CA THR A 19 3.02 -6.85 26.23
C THR A 19 2.35 -7.34 24.95
N THR A 20 1.21 -6.75 24.61
CA THR A 20 0.54 -6.98 23.32
C THR A 20 0.97 -5.88 22.36
N GLU A 21 2.18 -6.00 21.80
CA GLU A 21 2.58 -5.14 20.70
C GLU A 21 1.92 -5.65 19.41
N THR A 22 1.11 -4.82 18.77
CA THR A 22 0.60 -5.10 17.44
C THR A 22 1.65 -4.64 16.43
N PRO A 23 2.15 -5.49 15.52
CA PRO A 23 3.10 -5.04 14.52
C PRO A 23 2.47 -3.93 13.68
N GLU A 24 3.20 -2.83 13.50
CA GLU A 24 2.77 -1.77 12.60
C GLU A 24 2.56 -2.37 11.21
N ALA A 25 1.32 -2.36 10.73
CA ALA A 25 1.03 -2.78 9.37
C ALA A 25 1.74 -1.77 8.43
N SER A 26 2.84 -2.20 7.82
CA SER A 26 3.51 -1.44 6.78
C SER A 26 2.53 -1.25 5.62
N ALA A 27 1.86 -0.09 5.60
CA ALA A 27 1.02 0.30 4.49
C ALA A 27 1.94 0.50 3.29
N GLU A 28 2.03 -0.51 2.43
CA GLU A 28 2.70 -0.37 1.14
C GLU A 28 2.06 0.81 0.40
N ALA A 29 2.86 1.84 0.17
CA ALA A 29 2.42 3.03 -0.54
C ALA A 29 1.95 2.59 -1.92
N ARG A 30 0.64 2.64 -2.15
CA ARG A 30 0.04 2.26 -3.43
C ARG A 30 0.48 3.30 -4.46
N VAL A 31 1.47 2.96 -5.28
CA VAL A 31 1.93 3.82 -6.36
C VAL A 31 0.76 3.99 -7.33
N SER A 32 0.26 5.21 -7.46
CA SER A 32 -0.76 5.53 -8.45
C SER A 32 -0.15 5.33 -9.84
N ALA A 33 -0.56 4.29 -10.55
CA ALA A 33 -0.13 4.05 -11.92
C ALA A 33 -0.78 5.12 -12.82
N ILE A 34 -0.12 6.27 -12.95
CA ILE A 34 -0.52 7.33 -13.88
C ILE A 34 -0.04 6.92 -15.27
N VAL A 35 -0.77 5.99 -15.89
CA VAL A 35 -0.51 5.52 -17.25
C VAL A 35 -1.23 6.46 -18.23
N PRO A 36 -0.64 6.81 -19.39
CA PRO A 36 -1.33 7.58 -20.40
C PRO A 36 -2.66 6.91 -20.79
N ALA A 37 -3.77 7.63 -20.61
CA ALA A 37 -5.08 7.13 -20.95
C ALA A 37 -5.30 7.22 -22.46
N ALA A 38 -5.65 6.09 -23.07
CA ALA A 38 -6.11 6.03 -24.46
C ALA A 38 -7.64 6.11 -24.47
N ALA A 39 -8.19 6.94 -25.36
CA ALA A 39 -9.63 7.04 -25.58
C ALA A 39 -9.94 7.07 -27.08
N THR A 40 -11.08 6.50 -27.47
CA THR A 40 -11.60 6.59 -28.82
C THR A 40 -12.96 7.28 -28.78
N GLY A 41 -13.15 8.31 -29.59
CA GLY A 41 -14.41 9.02 -29.76
C GLY A 41 -14.99 8.75 -31.15
N ARG A 42 -16.31 8.56 -31.23
CA ARG A 42 -17.05 8.43 -32.49
C ARG A 42 -18.23 9.39 -32.50
N ARG A 43 -18.37 10.17 -33.57
CA ARG A 43 -19.58 10.97 -33.84
C ARG A 43 -19.98 10.78 -35.30
N LYS A 44 -21.14 10.15 -35.55
CA LYS A 44 -21.60 9.75 -36.89
C LYS A 44 -20.52 8.88 -37.60
N GLU A 45 -20.00 9.37 -38.71
CA GLU A 45 -18.92 8.77 -39.53
C GLU A 45 -17.52 9.17 -39.04
N ALA A 46 -17.39 10.17 -38.16
CA ALA A 46 -16.10 10.64 -37.67
C ALA A 46 -15.59 9.78 -36.51
N ILE A 47 -14.31 9.40 -36.58
CA ILE A 47 -13.58 8.65 -35.54
C ILE A 47 -12.36 9.46 -35.11
N ALA A 48 -12.15 9.61 -33.81
CA ALA A 48 -11.00 10.27 -33.22
C ALA A 48 -10.33 9.34 -32.20
N ARG A 49 -9.00 9.26 -32.24
CA ARG A 49 -8.19 8.56 -31.23
C ARG A 49 -7.40 9.58 -30.44
N VAL A 50 -7.50 9.52 -29.12
CA VAL A 50 -6.92 10.51 -28.21
C VAL A 50 -5.96 9.81 -27.27
N ARG A 51 -4.83 10.46 -27.01
CA ARG A 51 -3.88 10.10 -25.97
C ARG A 51 -3.81 11.23 -24.97
N LEU A 52 -4.10 10.94 -23.71
CA LEU A 52 -3.99 11.90 -22.62
C LEU A 52 -2.63 11.75 -21.95
N VAL A 53 -1.95 12.87 -21.77
CA VAL A 53 -0.70 12.98 -21.01
C VAL A 53 -0.94 13.97 -19.88
N PRO A 54 -0.54 13.67 -18.63
CA PRO A 54 -0.63 14.63 -17.54
C PRO A 54 0.18 15.89 -17.87
N GLY A 55 -0.40 17.09 -17.71
CA GLY A 55 0.30 18.34 -18.00
C GLY A 55 -0.59 19.50 -18.46
N SER A 56 -0.05 20.34 -19.35
CA SER A 56 -0.43 21.73 -19.64
C SER A 56 -1.79 21.98 -20.31
N GLY A 57 -2.64 20.97 -20.48
CA GLY A 57 -3.99 21.13 -21.06
C GLY A 57 -4.02 21.55 -22.54
N GLN A 58 -2.89 21.47 -23.24
CA GLN A 58 -2.80 21.78 -24.68
C GLN A 58 -3.34 20.63 -25.53
N TRP A 59 -4.08 20.97 -26.58
CA TRP A 59 -4.64 20.01 -27.52
C TRP A 59 -4.01 20.19 -28.90
N LYS A 60 -3.59 19.08 -29.51
CA LYS A 60 -3.12 19.03 -30.91
C LYS A 60 -3.94 18.00 -31.68
N ILE A 61 -4.51 18.41 -32.80
CA ILE A 61 -5.29 17.56 -33.70
C ILE A 61 -4.48 17.43 -35.00
N ASN A 62 -3.90 16.26 -35.26
CA ASN A 62 -3.09 16.00 -36.47
C ASN A 62 -2.00 17.08 -36.73
N GLY A 63 -1.35 17.55 -35.67
CA GLY A 63 -0.31 18.59 -35.75
C GLY A 63 -0.82 20.04 -35.81
N ARG A 64 -2.14 20.27 -35.77
CA ARG A 64 -2.75 21.60 -35.70
C ARG A 64 -3.21 21.91 -34.28
N SER A 65 -3.12 23.18 -33.88
CA SER A 65 -3.78 23.65 -32.67
C SER A 65 -5.30 23.53 -32.83
N LEU A 66 -5.99 23.43 -31.70
CA LEU A 66 -7.44 23.46 -31.65
C LEU A 66 -7.96 24.85 -32.08
#